data_AF-A0A8T5NW98-F1
#
_entry.id   AF-A0A8T5NW98-F1
#
_cell.length_a   1.000
_cell.length_b   1.000
_cell.length_c   1.000
_cell.angle_alpha   90.00
_cell.angle_beta   90.00
_cell.angle_gamma   90.00
#
_symmetry.space_group_name_H-M   'P 1'
#
loop_
_entity.id
_entity.type
_entity.pdbx_description
1 polymer ?
#
loop_
_entity_poly.entity_id
_entity_poly.type
_entity_poly.pdbx_seq_one_letter_code
_entity_poly.pdbx_strand_id
1 'polypeptide(L)'
;MLRDGAGWCCDYHAPLKHRRNNSWIQVSYEKLVLEGENEVKRICSGLNFSKIDESLNHLAVRSLTTRNWSANHSQASAEERLGNWRNTLDKEEAKRVLSVVDAFGILGYTDDIIPDFDKIGVAT
;
A
#
# COMPACT_ATOMS: atom_id res chain seq x y z
N MET A 1 -0.41 -17.35 -8.22
CA MET A 1 0.57 -16.96 -9.26
C MET A 1 1.21 -15.67 -8.78
N LEU A 2 2.31 -15.77 -8.03
CA LEU A 2 3.10 -14.60 -7.63
C LEU A 2 3.79 -14.12 -8.90
N ARG A 3 3.43 -12.94 -9.40
CA ARG A 3 4.22 -12.29 -10.46
C ARG A 3 5.49 -11.76 -9.81
N ASP A 4 6.64 -12.12 -10.36
CA ASP A 4 7.97 -11.72 -9.87
C ASP A 4 8.10 -10.19 -9.75
N GLY A 5 9.04 -9.70 -8.93
CA GLY A 5 9.19 -8.27 -8.62
C GLY A 5 9.30 -7.34 -9.84
N ALA A 6 9.85 -7.82 -10.96
CA ALA A 6 9.90 -7.07 -12.21
C ALA A 6 8.51 -6.87 -12.85
N GLY A 7 7.63 -7.87 -12.77
CA GLY A 7 6.25 -7.77 -13.28
C GLY A 7 5.45 -6.75 -12.47
N TRP A 8 5.60 -6.76 -11.15
CA TRP A 8 5.04 -5.72 -10.29
C TRP A 8 5.58 -4.34 -10.67
N CYS A 9 6.88 -4.20 -10.88
CA CYS A 9 7.45 -2.91 -11.30
C CYS A 9 6.83 -2.41 -12.60
N CYS A 10 6.62 -3.26 -13.61
CA CYS A 10 5.95 -2.87 -14.85
C CYS A 10 4.51 -2.40 -14.63
N ASP A 11 3.73 -3.14 -13.83
CA ASP A 11 2.32 -2.82 -13.55
C ASP A 11 2.19 -1.47 -12.81
N TYR A 12 3.13 -1.16 -11.91
CA TYR A 12 3.08 0.01 -11.04
C TYR A 12 3.99 1.18 -11.45
N HIS A 13 4.82 1.02 -12.49
CA HIS A 13 5.76 2.06 -12.92
C HIS A 13 5.05 3.36 -13.30
N ALA A 14 4.03 3.28 -14.15
CA ALA A 14 3.31 4.46 -14.63
C ALA A 14 2.57 5.18 -13.48
N PRO A 15 1.76 4.50 -12.64
CA PRO A 15 1.13 5.13 -11.47
C PRO A 15 2.13 5.82 -10.53
N LEU A 16 3.23 5.15 -10.17
CA LEU A 16 4.20 5.65 -9.19
C LEU A 16 5.06 6.81 -9.72
N LYS A 17 5.31 6.86 -11.04
CA LYS A 17 6.05 7.96 -11.67
C LYS A 17 5.19 9.19 -11.93
N HIS A 18 3.88 9.03 -12.16
CA HIS A 18 2.98 10.13 -12.52
C HIS A 18 2.29 10.70 -11.28
N ARG A 19 3.09 11.26 -10.36
CA ARG A 19 2.65 11.79 -9.05
C ARG A 19 1.59 12.89 -9.11
N ARG A 20 1.41 13.53 -10.26
CA ARG A 20 0.43 14.60 -10.49
C ARG A 20 -0.45 14.22 -11.66
N ASN A 21 -1.43 13.36 -11.39
CA ASN A 21 -2.50 13.12 -12.34
C ASN A 21 -3.84 13.46 -11.70
N ASN A 22 -4.63 14.28 -12.39
CA ASN A 22 -5.99 14.63 -11.97
C ASN A 22 -7.03 13.59 -12.44
N SER A 23 -6.62 12.56 -13.20
CA SER A 23 -7.51 11.55 -13.77
C SER A 23 -7.71 10.32 -12.88
N TRP A 24 -6.90 10.12 -11.84
CA TRP A 24 -7.07 9.02 -10.89
C TRP A 24 -6.58 9.41 -9.49
N ILE A 25 -7.11 8.73 -8.48
CA ILE A 25 -6.67 8.89 -7.09
C ILE A 25 -5.68 7.78 -6.78
N GLN A 26 -4.45 8.16 -6.45
CA GLN A 26 -3.46 7.20 -5.97
C GLN A 26 -3.72 6.89 -4.49
N VAL A 27 -3.65 5.60 -4.14
CA VAL A 27 -3.92 5.08 -2.81
C VAL A 27 -2.78 4.18 -2.39
N SER A 28 -2.19 4.44 -1.22
CA SER A 28 -1.22 3.54 -0.57
C SER A 28 -1.96 2.63 0.41
N TYR A 29 -1.61 1.36 0.39
CA TYR A 29 -2.11 0.41 1.38
C TYR A 29 -1.63 0.79 2.79
N GLU A 30 -0.38 1.21 2.92
CA GLU A 30 0.24 1.62 4.17
C GLU A 30 -0.48 2.83 4.79
N LYS A 31 -0.81 3.85 3.98
CA LYS A 31 -1.64 4.97 4.46
C LYS A 31 -3.05 4.53 4.88
N LEU A 32 -3.69 3.61 4.13
CA LEU A 32 -4.99 3.08 4.55
C LEU A 32 -4.92 2.29 5.87
N VAL A 33 -3.80 1.63 6.15
CA VAL A 33 -3.58 0.90 7.41
C VAL A 33 -3.31 1.87 8.58
N LEU A 34 -2.53 2.92 8.35
CA LEU A 34 -2.12 3.89 9.36
C LEU A 34 -3.17 4.97 9.64
N GLU A 35 -3.82 5.46 8.59
CA GLU A 35 -4.69 6.65 8.58
C GLU A 35 -6.02 6.37 7.88
N GLY A 36 -6.55 5.15 8.02
CA GLY A 36 -7.67 4.64 7.23
C GLY A 36 -8.87 5.59 7.12
N GLU A 37 -9.32 6.19 8.23
CA GLU A 37 -10.43 7.13 8.22
C GLU A 37 -10.15 8.37 7.35
N ASN A 38 -8.95 8.97 7.50
CA ASN A 38 -8.56 10.16 6.73
C ASN A 38 -8.42 9.82 5.24
N GLU A 39 -7.80 8.68 4.93
CA GLU A 39 -7.62 8.25 3.55
C GLU A 39 -8.94 7.92 2.86
N VAL A 40 -9.88 7.26 3.55
CA VAL A 40 -11.22 7.00 2.98
C VAL A 40 -11.98 8.31 2.76
N LYS A 41 -11.91 9.26 3.68
CA LYS A 41 -12.48 10.60 3.47
C LYS A 41 -11.85 11.27 2.24
N ARG A 42 -10.52 11.26 2.10
CA ARG A 42 -9.79 11.83 0.95
C ARG A 42 -10.24 11.19 -0.38
N ILE A 43 -10.33 9.86 -0.42
CA ILE A 43 -10.76 9.12 -1.60
C ILE A 43 -12.21 9.46 -1.95
N CYS A 44 -13.13 9.37 -0.99
CA CYS A 44 -14.55 9.68 -1.22
C CYS A 44 -14.75 11.13 -1.67
N SER A 45 -14.07 12.10 -1.05
CA SER A 45 -14.10 13.50 -1.48
C SER A 45 -13.56 13.68 -2.89
N GLY A 46 -12.42 13.05 -3.23
CA GLY A 46 -11.86 13.13 -4.58
C GLY A 46 -12.74 12.50 -5.67
N LEU A 47 -13.58 11.51 -5.30
CA LEU A 47 -14.55 10.88 -6.21
C LEU A 47 -15.92 11.56 -6.21
N ASN A 48 -16.13 12.64 -5.45
CA ASN A 48 -17.44 13.24 -5.20
C ASN A 48 -18.48 12.22 -4.68
N PHE A 49 -18.03 11.26 -3.86
CA PHE A 49 -18.86 10.21 -3.28
C PHE A 49 -19.38 10.63 -1.91
N SER A 50 -20.70 10.71 -1.75
CA SER A 50 -21.35 11.26 -0.55
C SER A 50 -21.55 10.26 0.59
N LYS A 51 -21.39 8.96 0.36
CA LYS A 51 -21.63 7.90 1.37
C LYS A 51 -20.35 7.52 2.12
N ILE A 52 -19.73 8.51 2.75
CA ILE A 52 -18.49 8.34 3.53
C ILE A 52 -18.73 7.37 4.70
N ASP A 53 -19.83 7.54 5.44
CA ASP A 53 -20.12 6.74 6.65
C ASP A 53 -20.27 5.25 6.35
N GLU A 54 -20.92 4.89 5.22
CA GLU A 54 -21.01 3.50 4.77
C GLU A 54 -19.61 2.91 4.50
N SER A 55 -18.72 3.70 3.89
CA SER A 55 -17.35 3.28 3.57
C SER A 55 -16.48 3.13 4.82
N LEU A 56 -16.65 4.00 5.81
CA LEU A 56 -15.95 3.93 7.10
C LEU A 56 -16.37 2.69 7.91
N ASN A 57 -17.65 2.31 7.85
CA ASN A 57 -18.12 1.09 8.51
C ASN A 57 -17.48 -0.19 7.93
N HIS A 58 -17.04 -0.15 6.67
CA HIS A 58 -16.35 -1.26 6.01
C HIS A 58 -14.83 -1.27 6.20
N LEU A 59 -14.24 -0.21 6.76
CA LEU A 59 -12.81 -0.14 7.04
C LEU A 59 -12.34 -1.19 8.06
N ALA A 60 -13.23 -1.54 9.01
CA ALA A 60 -13.02 -2.61 9.98
C ALA A 60 -13.32 -4.01 9.42
N VAL A 61 -13.94 -4.09 8.23
CA VAL A 61 -14.35 -5.35 7.61
C VAL A 61 -13.19 -5.87 6.76
N ARG A 62 -12.79 -7.12 7.01
CA ARG A 62 -11.70 -7.76 6.27
C ARG A 62 -12.03 -7.86 4.78
N SER A 63 -11.02 -7.65 3.93
CA SER A 63 -11.14 -7.96 2.51
C SER A 63 -11.46 -9.46 2.29
N LEU A 64 -12.27 -9.74 1.27
CA LEU A 64 -12.67 -11.11 0.90
C LEU A 64 -11.49 -11.99 0.45
N THR A 65 -10.40 -11.38 -0.03
CA THR A 65 -9.19 -12.07 -0.48
C THR A 65 -8.26 -12.49 0.67
N THR A 66 -8.51 -12.01 1.89
CA THR A 66 -7.70 -12.27 3.09
C THR A 66 -8.19 -13.46 3.91
N ARG A 67 -9.03 -14.35 3.38
CA ARG A 67 -9.62 -15.49 4.13
C ARG A 67 -8.61 -16.42 4.81
N ASN A 68 -7.37 -16.53 4.29
CA ASN A 68 -6.29 -17.31 4.90
C ASN A 68 -5.37 -16.49 5.84
N TRP A 69 -5.61 -15.19 5.97
CA TRP A 69 -4.84 -14.29 6.83
C TRP A 69 -5.62 -14.14 8.15
N SER A 70 -5.01 -14.61 9.24
CA SER A 70 -5.69 -15.04 10.47
C SER A 70 -6.66 -14.03 11.10
N ALA A 71 -7.55 -14.57 11.95
CA ALA A 71 -8.52 -13.77 12.70
C ALA A 71 -7.92 -12.75 13.68
N ASN A 72 -6.60 -12.74 13.83
CA ASN A 72 -5.89 -11.84 14.73
C ASN A 72 -5.44 -10.54 14.03
N HIS A 73 -5.47 -10.46 12.69
CA HIS A 73 -4.94 -9.28 11.98
C HIS A 73 -5.79 -8.00 12.11
N SER A 74 -7.09 -8.13 12.38
CA SER A 74 -7.94 -6.97 12.71
C SER A 74 -7.65 -6.41 14.11
N GLN A 75 -6.94 -7.17 14.95
CA GLN A 75 -6.48 -6.75 16.28
C GLN A 75 -4.95 -6.48 16.32
N ALA A 76 -4.23 -6.83 15.25
CA ALA A 76 -2.79 -6.63 15.12
C ALA A 76 -2.46 -5.15 14.91
N SER A 77 -1.31 -4.71 15.41
CA SER A 77 -0.82 -3.34 15.20
C SER A 77 -0.56 -3.07 13.71
N ALA A 78 -0.48 -1.79 13.34
CA ALA A 78 -0.10 -1.40 11.99
C ALA A 78 1.29 -1.96 11.61
N GLU A 79 2.25 -1.97 12.53
CA GLU A 79 3.57 -2.57 12.26
C GLU A 79 3.48 -4.08 12.01
N GLU A 80 2.65 -4.81 12.75
CA GLU A 80 2.48 -6.26 12.54
C GLU A 80 1.82 -6.55 11.18
N ARG A 81 0.87 -5.71 10.76
CA ARG A 81 0.17 -5.81 9.48
C ARG A 81 1.10 -5.51 8.30
N LEU A 82 1.90 -4.46 8.40
CA LEU A 82 2.79 -4.02 7.33
C LEU A 82 4.12 -4.77 7.32
N GLY A 83 4.60 -5.24 8.47
CA GLY A 83 5.90 -5.87 8.65
C GLY A 83 5.94 -7.38 8.41
N ASN A 84 4.82 -8.02 8.05
CA ASN A 84 4.74 -9.49 7.89
C ASN A 84 5.80 -10.05 6.92
N TRP A 85 6.18 -9.28 5.89
CA TRP A 85 7.19 -9.69 4.93
C TRP A 85 8.58 -9.94 5.56
N ARG A 86 8.90 -9.29 6.69
CA ARG A 86 10.16 -9.50 7.43
C ARG A 86 10.27 -10.88 8.06
N ASN A 87 9.13 -11.55 8.29
CA ASN A 87 9.09 -12.91 8.83
C ASN A 87 9.20 -13.96 7.71
N THR A 88 8.96 -13.56 6.46
CA THR A 88 8.93 -14.47 5.30
C THR A 88 10.14 -14.34 4.39
N LEU A 89 10.79 -13.18 4.37
CA LEU A 89 11.97 -12.90 3.54
C LEU A 89 13.19 -12.75 4.42
N ASP A 90 14.30 -13.36 4.02
CA ASP A 90 15.59 -13.07 4.61
C ASP A 90 16.11 -11.68 4.17
N LYS A 91 17.16 -11.19 4.85
CA LYS A 91 17.73 -9.86 4.57
C LYS A 91 18.28 -9.74 3.14
N GLU A 92 18.81 -10.81 2.58
CA GLU A 92 19.38 -10.80 1.23
C GLU A 92 18.29 -10.88 0.16
N GLU A 93 17.20 -11.60 0.42
CA GLU A 93 15.98 -11.61 -0.40
C GLU A 93 15.34 -10.23 -0.44
N ALA A 94 15.17 -9.58 0.71
CA ALA A 94 14.64 -8.23 0.79
C ALA A 94 15.50 -7.24 -0.01
N LYS A 95 16.83 -7.30 0.15
CA LYS A 95 17.77 -6.48 -0.64
C LYS A 95 17.66 -6.73 -2.14
N ARG A 96 17.52 -7.99 -2.57
CA ARG A 96 17.35 -8.35 -3.99
C ARG A 96 16.05 -7.78 -4.55
N VAL A 97 14.96 -7.83 -3.80
CA VAL A 97 13.69 -7.22 -4.23
C VAL A 97 13.85 -5.71 -4.33
N LEU A 98 14.42 -5.06 -3.33
CA LEU A 98 14.64 -3.62 -3.31
C LEU A 98 15.56 -3.15 -4.45
N SER A 99 16.59 -3.93 -4.80
CA SER A 99 17.48 -3.57 -5.92
C SER A 99 16.77 -3.64 -7.28
N VAL A 100 15.84 -4.59 -7.45
CA VAL A 100 14.97 -4.61 -8.65
C VAL A 100 14.09 -3.38 -8.68
N VAL A 101 13.39 -3.05 -7.58
CA VAL A 101 12.50 -1.89 -7.50
C VAL A 101 13.26 -0.58 -7.79
N ASP A 102 14.46 -0.43 -7.21
CA ASP A 102 15.35 0.70 -7.44
C ASP A 102 15.82 0.80 -8.91
N ALA A 103 16.15 -0.33 -9.55
CA ALA A 103 16.52 -0.36 -10.97
C ALA A 103 15.39 0.11 -11.90
N PHE A 104 14.13 -0.06 -11.51
CA PHE A 104 12.97 0.50 -12.22
C PHE A 104 12.70 1.97 -11.88
N GLY A 105 13.55 2.59 -11.05
CA GLY A 105 13.42 3.97 -10.60
C GLY A 105 12.17 4.21 -9.75
N ILE A 106 11.68 3.17 -9.07
CA ILE A 106 10.61 3.27 -8.08
C ILE A 106 11.29 3.59 -6.75
N LEU A 107 11.30 4.88 -6.42
CA LEU A 107 11.97 5.39 -5.22
C LEU A 107 10.96 5.46 -4.07
N GLY A 108 11.40 5.11 -2.85
CA GLY A 108 10.61 5.30 -1.62
C GLY A 108 10.30 4.02 -0.85
N TYR A 109 10.57 2.84 -1.42
CA TYR A 109 10.60 1.59 -0.66
C TYR A 109 12.02 1.32 -0.16
N THR A 110 12.17 1.04 1.13
CA THR A 110 13.42 0.69 1.81
C THR A 110 13.24 -0.62 2.57
N ASP A 111 14.21 -1.00 3.42
CA ASP A 111 14.00 -2.09 4.37
C ASP A 111 13.11 -1.69 5.56
N ASP A 112 12.66 -0.44 5.62
CA ASP A 112 11.69 0.06 6.59
C ASP A 112 10.27 -0.47 6.31
N ILE A 113 9.45 -0.53 7.36
CA ILE A 113 8.05 -0.97 7.25
C ILE A 113 7.21 0.08 6.51
N ILE A 114 7.56 1.36 6.67
CA ILE A 114 6.81 2.49 6.12
C ILE A 114 7.60 3.07 4.96
N PRO A 115 7.02 3.17 3.76
CA PRO A 115 7.67 3.80 2.62
C PRO A 115 7.70 5.33 2.77
N ASP A 116 8.60 5.96 2.03
CA ASP A 116 8.60 7.41 1.85
C ASP A 116 7.43 7.82 0.94
N PHE A 117 6.34 8.26 1.58
CA PHE A 117 5.09 8.64 0.90
C PHE A 117 5.27 9.76 -0.13
N ASP A 118 6.20 10.69 0.11
CA ASP A 118 6.51 11.76 -0.84
C ASP A 118 7.14 11.19 -2.09
N LYS A 119 8.06 10.22 -1.93
CA LYS A 119 8.74 9.56 -3.06
C LYS A 119 7.82 8.63 -3.86
N ILE A 120 6.79 8.05 -3.25
CA ILE A 120 5.82 7.24 -3.99
C ILE A 120 4.62 8.02 -4.51
N GLY A 121 4.55 9.34 -4.33
CA GLY A 121 3.48 10.17 -4.91
C GLY A 121 2.14 10.10 -4.18
N VAL A 122 2.17 9.69 -2.91
CA VAL A 122 1.00 9.63 -2.02
C VAL A 122 1.04 10.79 -1.00
N ALA A 123 1.83 11.84 -1.27
CA ALA A 123 1.86 13.05 -0.46
C ALA A 123 0.47 13.73 -0.43
N THR A 124 0.18 14.35 0.71
CA THR A 124 -1.10 14.92 1.16
C THR A 124 -1.87 15.72 0.12
#